data_AF-A0A5A7NII3-F1
#
_entry.id   AF-A0A5A7NII3-F1
#
_cell.length_a   1.000
_cell.length_b   1.000
_cell.length_c   1.000
_cell.angle_alpha   90.00
_cell.angle_beta   90.00
_cell.angle_gamma   90.00
#
_symmetry.space_group_name_H-M   'P 1'
#
loop_
_entity.id
_entity.type
_entity.pdbx_description
1 polymer ?
#
loop_
_entity_poly.entity_id
_entity_poly.type
_entity_poly.pdbx_seq_one_letter_code
_entity_poly.pdbx_strand_id
1 'polypeptide(L)'
;MGTPKPNPWIESLAPYVAGRAKAAGVSKVVKLSSNESAVGASPKAAEAMVASALSLHLYPDPDSYDLRTAIGDAHGLDPKQIICGAGSDEILHLVAQAYVKPGDEIIHSRYGS
;
A
#
# COMPACT_ATOMS: atom_id res chain seq x y z
N MET A 1 -0.46 -38.26 3.99
CA MET A 1 -1.09 -36.94 4.23
C MET A 1 -1.19 -36.23 2.89
N GLY A 2 -2.37 -35.75 2.51
CA GLY A 2 -2.55 -35.04 1.24
C GLY A 2 -1.90 -33.67 1.28
N THR A 3 -1.32 -33.25 0.15
CA THR A 3 -0.79 -31.89 -0.02
C THR A 3 -1.92 -30.88 0.25
N PRO A 4 -1.67 -29.81 1.04
CA PRO A 4 -2.65 -28.75 1.21
C PRO A 4 -3.11 -28.23 -0.14
N LYS A 5 -4.43 -28.09 -0.33
CA LYS A 5 -5.01 -27.47 -1.52
C LYS A 5 -5.40 -26.03 -1.20
N PRO A 6 -5.10 -25.06 -2.07
CA PRO A 6 -5.59 -23.69 -1.92
C PRO A 6 -7.11 -23.64 -2.03
N ASN A 7 -7.71 -22.51 -1.64
CA ASN A 7 -9.13 -22.28 -1.88
C ASN A 7 -9.45 -22.35 -3.39
N PRO A 8 -10.57 -22.96 -3.81
CA PRO A 8 -10.87 -23.19 -5.22
C PRO A 8 -10.87 -21.93 -6.10
N TRP A 9 -11.26 -20.78 -5.55
CA TRP A 9 -11.32 -19.52 -6.29
C TRP A 9 -9.95 -18.99 -6.70
N ILE A 10 -8.86 -19.41 -6.04
CA ILE A 10 -7.49 -18.99 -6.41
C ILE A 10 -7.16 -19.43 -7.84
N GLU A 11 -7.62 -20.61 -8.27
CA GLU A 11 -7.38 -21.12 -9.62
C GLU A 11 -8.11 -20.32 -10.71
N SER A 12 -9.14 -19.55 -10.33
CA SER A 12 -9.94 -18.73 -11.24
C SER A 12 -9.47 -17.27 -11.35
N LEU A 13 -8.48 -16.85 -10.53
CA LEU A 13 -8.00 -15.47 -10.54
C LEU A 13 -7.15 -15.20 -11.79
N ALA A 14 -7.48 -14.13 -12.50
CA ALA A 14 -6.59 -13.58 -13.51
C ALA A 14 -5.36 -12.96 -12.83
N PRO A 15 -4.13 -13.28 -13.27
CA PRO A 15 -2.92 -12.67 -12.71
C PRO A 15 -2.92 -11.15 -12.91
N TYR A 16 -2.44 -10.41 -11.89
CA TYR A 16 -2.16 -9.00 -12.05
C TYR A 16 -1.04 -8.78 -13.07
N VAL A 17 -1.26 -7.89 -14.04
CA VAL A 17 -0.28 -7.55 -15.08
C VAL A 17 0.34 -6.19 -14.74
N ALA A 18 1.55 -6.23 -14.17
CA ALA A 18 2.30 -5.02 -13.89
C ALA A 18 2.74 -4.28 -15.18
N GLY A 19 2.81 -2.95 -15.12
CA GLY A 19 3.35 -2.15 -16.21
C GLY A 19 4.84 -2.45 -16.48
N ARG A 20 5.29 -2.26 -17.73
CA ARG A 20 6.69 -2.47 -18.12
C ARG A 20 7.62 -1.54 -17.34
N ALA A 21 8.55 -2.11 -16.57
CA ALA A 21 9.47 -1.36 -15.70
C ALA A 21 10.87 -1.12 -16.30
N LYS A 22 11.24 -1.80 -17.40
CA LYS A 22 12.58 -1.73 -18.00
C LYS A 22 12.49 -1.58 -19.52
N ALA A 23 13.45 -0.85 -20.09
CA ALA A 23 13.68 -0.76 -21.54
C ALA A 23 15.11 -1.23 -21.84
N ALA A 24 15.27 -2.18 -22.75
CA ALA A 24 16.57 -2.68 -23.15
C ALA A 24 17.25 -1.72 -24.14
N GLY A 25 18.58 -1.60 -24.07
CA GLY A 25 19.37 -0.85 -25.06
C GLY A 25 19.39 0.68 -24.88
N VAL A 26 18.91 1.20 -23.74
CA VAL A 26 18.95 2.64 -23.44
C VAL A 26 19.82 2.92 -22.21
N SER A 27 20.64 3.98 -22.28
CA SER A 27 21.52 4.39 -21.18
C SER A 27 20.80 5.11 -20.05
N LYS A 28 19.64 5.72 -20.34
CA LYS A 28 18.79 6.42 -19.37
C LYS A 28 17.33 6.03 -19.59
N VAL A 29 16.72 5.48 -18.55
CA VAL A 29 15.29 5.18 -18.51
C VAL A 29 14.58 6.27 -17.70
N VAL A 30 13.58 6.91 -18.29
CA VAL A 30 12.65 7.78 -17.55
C VAL A 30 11.36 7.01 -17.35
N LYS A 31 11.07 6.63 -16.11
CA LYS A 31 9.87 5.84 -15.75
C LYS A 31 8.73 6.79 -15.43
N LEU A 32 7.63 6.71 -16.19
CA LEU A 32 6.42 7.52 -16.03
C LEU A 32 5.14 6.65 -15.95
N SER A 33 5.29 5.36 -15.64
CA SER A 33 4.22 4.36 -15.75
C SER A 33 3.50 4.03 -14.45
N SER A 34 3.92 4.61 -13.32
CA SER A 34 3.48 4.20 -11.97
C SER A 34 3.09 5.36 -11.05
N ASN A 35 2.82 6.54 -11.62
CA ASN A 35 2.44 7.75 -10.86
C ASN A 35 3.42 8.14 -9.73
N GLU A 36 4.68 7.73 -9.83
CA GLU A 36 5.73 8.11 -8.89
C GLU A 36 5.98 9.62 -8.94
N SER A 37 6.25 10.23 -7.80
CA SER A 37 6.57 11.66 -7.72
C SER A 37 7.88 11.97 -8.45
N ALA A 38 7.84 12.94 -9.37
CA ALA A 38 9.02 13.40 -10.10
C ALA A 38 10.03 14.17 -9.23
N VAL A 39 9.57 14.73 -8.10
CA VAL A 39 10.41 15.52 -7.19
C VAL A 39 11.10 14.67 -6.11
N GLY A 40 10.79 13.37 -6.04
CA GLY A 40 11.31 12.49 -5.00
C GLY A 40 10.66 12.72 -3.63
N ALA A 41 11.27 12.12 -2.60
CA ALA A 41 10.82 12.29 -1.22
C ALA A 41 11.24 13.65 -0.66
N SER A 42 10.48 14.16 0.32
CA SER A 42 10.86 15.34 1.10
C SER A 42 12.25 15.15 1.74
N PRO A 43 13.15 16.16 1.74
CA PRO A 43 14.44 16.07 2.42
C PRO A 43 14.32 15.65 3.90
N LYS A 44 13.31 16.18 4.60
CA LYS A 44 13.03 15.81 6.01
C LYS A 44 12.68 14.33 6.18
N ALA A 45 11.95 13.76 5.21
CA ALA A 45 11.60 12.34 5.24
C ALA A 45 12.82 11.45 4.96
N ALA A 46 13.69 11.87 4.04
CA ALA A 46 14.95 11.17 3.77
C ALA A 46 15.87 11.18 5.00
N GLU A 47 16.01 12.32 5.67
CA GLU A 47 16.79 12.45 6.91
C GLU A 47 16.23 11.54 8.02
N ALA A 48 14.91 11.54 8.23
CA ALA A 48 14.25 10.70 9.22
C ALA A 48 14.46 9.19 8.95
N MET A 49 14.39 8.77 7.68
CA MET A 49 14.64 7.38 7.28
C MET A 49 16.09 6.96 7.54
N VAL A 50 17.06 7.84 7.28
CA VAL A 50 18.47 7.57 7.58
C VAL A 50 18.68 7.46 9.09
N ALA A 51 18.07 8.35 9.87
CA ALA A 51 18.17 8.32 11.33
C ALA A 51 17.55 7.05 11.93
N SER A 52 16.45 6.54 11.36
CA SER A 52 15.79 5.31 11.85
C SER A 52 16.58 4.03 11.55
N ALA A 53 17.60 4.08 10.70
CA ALA A 53 18.40 2.90 10.34
C ALA A 53 19.04 2.21 11.56
N LEU A 54 19.34 2.97 12.62
CA LEU A 54 19.98 2.46 13.84
C LEU A 54 19.01 1.65 14.73
N SER A 55 17.70 1.79 14.56
CA SER A 55 16.67 1.17 15.40
C SER A 55 15.83 0.11 14.67
N LEU A 56 16.19 -0.30 13.46
CA LEU A 56 15.43 -1.26 12.64
C LEU A 56 15.24 -2.65 13.27
N HIS A 57 16.02 -3.00 14.30
CA HIS A 57 15.88 -4.25 15.05
C HIS A 57 14.72 -4.23 16.05
N LEU A 58 14.15 -3.05 16.31
CA LEU A 58 13.01 -2.87 17.19
C LEU A 58 11.72 -2.95 16.37
N TYR A 59 10.69 -3.56 16.94
CA TYR A 59 9.35 -3.44 16.38
C TYR A 59 8.91 -1.97 16.40
N PRO A 60 8.21 -1.49 15.36
CA PRO A 60 7.59 -0.17 15.38
C PRO A 60 6.46 -0.12 16.41
N ASP A 61 6.00 1.09 16.70
CA ASP A 61 4.74 1.29 17.43
C ASP A 61 3.58 0.60 16.68
N PRO A 62 2.91 -0.40 17.29
CA PRO A 62 1.84 -1.13 16.61
C PRO A 62 0.63 -0.25 16.30
N ASP A 63 0.42 0.84 17.04
CA ASP A 63 -0.77 1.69 16.88
C ASP A 63 -0.57 2.84 15.89
N SER A 64 0.66 3.06 15.40
CA SER A 64 1.04 4.20 14.57
C SER A 64 0.59 5.54 15.18
N TYR A 65 0.66 5.66 16.51
CA TYR A 65 0.09 6.75 17.30
C TYR A 65 0.61 8.12 16.85
N ASP A 66 1.93 8.27 16.74
CA ASP A 66 2.55 9.53 16.34
C ASP A 66 2.14 9.94 14.92
N LEU A 67 2.07 8.97 14.00
CA LEU A 67 1.66 9.21 12.62
C LEU A 67 0.18 9.63 12.53
N ARG A 68 -0.70 8.91 13.23
CA ARG A 68 -2.15 9.22 13.26
C ARG A 68 -2.41 10.60 13.87
N THR A 69 -1.70 10.94 14.94
CA THR A 69 -1.79 12.25 15.58
C THR A 69 -1.36 13.35 14.61
N ALA A 70 -0.20 13.19 13.96
CA ALA A 70 0.30 14.17 13.00
C ALA A 70 -0.63 14.37 11.79
N ILE A 71 -1.23 13.28 11.27
CA ILE A 71 -2.23 13.36 10.18
C ILE A 71 -3.50 14.07 10.68
N GLY A 72 -3.96 13.73 11.89
CA GLY A 72 -5.12 14.35 12.53
C GLY A 72 -4.97 15.86 12.65
N ASP A 73 -3.83 16.31 13.20
CA ASP A 73 -3.51 17.73 13.35
C ASP A 73 -3.41 18.46 12.00
N ALA A 74 -2.80 17.83 11.00
CA ALA A 74 -2.63 18.42 9.67
C ALA A 74 -3.95 18.62 8.91
N HIS A 75 -4.95 17.77 9.19
CA HIS A 75 -6.23 17.76 8.47
C HIS A 75 -7.44 18.16 9.33
N GLY A 76 -7.26 18.44 10.62
CA GLY A 76 -8.36 18.76 11.55
C GLY A 76 -9.28 17.57 11.83
N LEU A 77 -8.71 16.36 11.90
CA LEU A 77 -9.44 15.10 12.13
C LEU A 77 -9.11 14.51 13.50
N ASP A 78 -10.07 13.82 14.12
CA ASP A 78 -9.81 13.04 15.33
C ASP A 78 -8.88 11.86 14.97
N PRO A 79 -7.70 11.72 15.62
CA PRO A 79 -6.79 10.60 15.38
C PRO A 79 -7.45 9.22 15.54
N LYS A 80 -8.51 9.11 16.35
CA LYS A 80 -9.28 7.87 16.52
C LYS A 80 -10.05 7.43 15.27
N GLN A 81 -10.24 8.34 14.31
CA GLN A 81 -10.89 8.06 13.02
C GLN A 81 -9.89 7.74 11.91
N ILE A 82 -8.58 7.67 12.22
CA ILE A 82 -7.52 7.39 11.25
C ILE A 82 -6.97 5.98 11.52
N ILE A 83 -6.80 5.21 10.44
CA ILE A 83 -6.08 3.93 10.44
C ILE A 83 -4.87 4.04 9.51
N CYS A 84 -3.78 3.37 9.86
CA CYS A 84 -2.57 3.29 9.04
C CYS A 84 -2.38 1.86 8.54
N GLY A 85 -1.97 1.71 7.28
CA GLY A 85 -1.65 0.43 6.66
C GLY A 85 -0.41 0.56 5.77
N ALA A 86 0.09 -0.58 5.28
CA ALA A 86 1.21 -0.70 4.37
C ALA A 86 0.82 -0.30 2.93
N GLY A 87 0.31 0.92 2.77
CA GLY A 87 -0.31 1.43 1.55
C GLY A 87 -1.83 1.33 1.57
N SER A 88 -2.49 2.11 0.71
CA SER A 88 -3.95 2.16 0.62
C SER A 88 -4.58 0.83 0.17
N ASP A 89 -3.84 0.01 -0.58
CA ASP A 89 -4.32 -1.28 -1.07
C ASP A 89 -4.62 -2.24 0.09
N GLU A 90 -3.82 -2.20 1.16
CA GLU A 90 -4.12 -2.97 2.38
C GLU A 90 -5.40 -2.46 3.04
N ILE A 91 -5.60 -1.14 3.09
CA ILE A 91 -6.82 -0.57 3.66
C ILE A 91 -8.05 -1.00 2.85
N LEU A 92 -7.98 -0.96 1.52
CA LEU A 92 -9.06 -1.46 0.65
C LEU A 92 -9.33 -2.95 0.88
N HIS A 93 -8.27 -3.74 1.05
CA HIS A 93 -8.38 -5.16 1.34
C HIS A 93 -9.06 -5.42 2.70
N LEU A 94 -8.68 -4.69 3.74
CA LEU A 94 -9.28 -4.80 5.07
C LEU A 94 -10.75 -4.37 5.07
N VAL A 95 -11.10 -3.31 4.34
CA VAL A 95 -12.50 -2.90 4.14
C VAL A 95 -13.29 -4.01 3.45
N ALA A 96 -12.75 -4.62 2.39
CA ALA A 96 -13.41 -5.74 1.73
C ALA A 96 -13.61 -6.93 2.68
N GLN A 97 -12.59 -7.29 3.47
CA GLN A 97 -12.71 -8.36 4.47
C GLN A 97 -13.75 -8.06 5.57
N ALA A 98 -13.88 -6.80 5.99
CA ALA A 98 -14.80 -6.41 7.04
C ALA A 98 -16.27 -6.43 6.60
N TYR A 99 -16.54 -6.17 5.32
CA TYR A 99 -17.91 -5.90 4.84
C TYR A 99 -18.43 -6.87 3.77
N VAL A 100 -17.58 -7.56 3.02
CA VAL A 100 -17.98 -8.35 1.84
C VAL A 100 -18.05 -9.85 2.16
N LYS A 101 -19.14 -10.49 1.73
CA LYS A 101 -19.38 -11.93 1.88
C LYS A 101 -19.55 -12.62 0.52
N PRO A 102 -19.41 -13.96 0.45
CA PRO A 102 -19.74 -14.69 -0.77
C PRO A 102 -21.18 -14.41 -1.22
N GLY A 103 -21.32 -13.92 -2.45
CA GLY A 103 -22.61 -13.51 -3.03
C GLY A 103 -22.85 -12.00 -3.04
N ASP A 104 -22.05 -11.22 -2.32
CA ASP A 104 -22.09 -9.75 -2.40
C ASP A 104 -21.40 -9.24 -3.68
N GLU A 105 -21.77 -8.03 -4.08
CA GLU A 105 -21.21 -7.33 -5.25
C GLU A 105 -20.41 -6.10 -4.80
N ILE A 106 -19.26 -5.87 -5.45
CA ILE A 106 -18.46 -4.65 -5.30
C ILE A 106 -18.54 -3.87 -6.61
N ILE A 107 -19.01 -2.62 -6.53
CA ILE A 107 -19.12 -1.74 -7.70
C ILE A 107 -17.94 -0.76 -7.71
N HIS A 108 -17.21 -0.71 -8.83
CA HIS A 108 -16.13 0.26 -9.05
C HIS A 108 -16.23 0.86 -10.46
N SER A 109 -15.59 2.01 -10.66
CA SER A 109 -15.49 2.59 -12.01
C SER A 109 -14.70 1.66 -12.93
N ARG A 110 -15.18 1.46 -14.16
CA ARG A 110 -14.49 0.66 -15.19
C ARG A 110 -13.06 1.15 -15.48
N TYR A 111 -12.82 2.44 -15.28
CA TYR A 111 -11.52 3.09 -15.51
C TYR A 111 -10.95 3.72 -14.23
N GLY A 112 -11.45 3.33 -13.06
CA GLY A 112 -10.81 3.68 -11.80
C GLY A 112 -9.40 3.07 -11.76
N SER A 113 -8.44 3.85 -11.29
CA SER A 113 -7.08 3.38 -11.01
C SER A 113 -7.08 2.25 -9.98
#